data_AF-A0A2X3KCX4-F1
#
_entry.id   AF-A0A2X3KCX4-F1
#
_cell.length_a   1.000
_cell.length_b   1.000
_cell.length_c   1.000
_cell.angle_alpha   90.00
_cell.angle_beta   90.00
_cell.angle_gamma   90.00
#
_symmetry.space_group_name_H-M   'P 1'
#
loop_
_entity.id
_entity.type
_entity.pdbx_description
1 polymer ?
#
loop_
_entity_poly.entity_id
_entity_poly.type
_entity_poly.pdbx_seq_one_letter_code
_entity_poly.pdbx_strand_id
1 'polypeptide(L)' 'MRELKMKLFALTLPLVVSACVSTPPVQVPCVKPPAPPAWIMQPAPDWQTPAERDYIHPSESG' A
#
# COMPACT_ATOMS: atom_id res chain seq x y z
N MET A 1 24.25 37.01 -3.00
CA MET A 1 23.49 36.51 -1.82
C MET A 1 21.97 36.60 -1.98
N ARG A 2 21.38 37.74 -2.40
CA ARG A 2 19.91 37.87 -2.56
C ARG A 2 19.30 36.87 -3.54
N GLU A 3 19.88 36.73 -4.73
CA GLU A 3 19.41 35.80 -5.78
C GLU A 3 19.38 34.33 -5.32
N LEU A 4 20.45 33.89 -4.65
CA LEU A 4 20.56 32.53 -4.11
C LEU A 4 19.49 32.25 -3.05
N LYS A 5 19.18 33.24 -2.20
CA LYS A 5 18.13 33.12 -1.17
C LYS A 5 16.73 33.02 -1.79
N MET A 6 16.45 33.79 -2.84
CA MET A 6 15.18 33.72 -3.58
C MET A 6 15.01 32.37 -4.27
N LYS A 7 16.07 31.85 -4.91
CA LYS A 7 16.04 30.51 -5.53
C LYS A 7 15.83 29.41 -4.51
N LEU A 8 16.53 29.46 -3.38
CA LEU A 8 16.35 28.50 -2.30
C LEU A 8 14.91 28.53 -1.77
N PHE A 9 14.35 29.71 -1.53
CA PHE A 9 12.96 29.86 -1.08
C PHE A 9 11.96 29.34 -2.11
N ALA A 10 12.16 29.62 -3.40
CA ALA A 10 11.31 29.12 -4.47
C ALA A 10 11.34 27.58 -4.59
N LEU A 11 12.47 26.95 -4.25
CA LEU A 11 12.62 25.49 -4.26
C LEU A 11 12.05 24.83 -3.00
N THR A 12 12.11 25.49 -1.84
CA THR A 12 11.65 24.90 -0.57
C THR A 12 10.18 25.16 -0.27
N LEU A 13 9.60 26.27 -0.75
CA LEU A 13 8.19 26.60 -0.52
C LEU A 13 7.22 25.49 -0.97
N PRO A 14 7.36 24.91 -2.18
CA PRO A 14 6.44 23.87 -2.65
C PRO A 14 6.47 22.62 -1.77
N LEU A 15 7.65 22.26 -1.24
CA LEU A 15 7.82 21.12 -0.34
C LEU A 15 7.08 21.34 0.98
N VAL A 16 7.21 22.54 1.55
CA VAL A 16 6.50 22.92 2.79
C VAL A 16 4.98 22.92 2.59
N VAL A 17 4.51 23.45 1.46
CA VAL A 17 3.07 23.45 1.13
C VAL A 17 2.54 22.03 0.97
N SER A 18 3.25 21.14 0.28
CA SER A 18 2.86 19.73 0.14
C SER A 18 2.73 19.02 1.49
N ALA A 19 3.69 19.26 2.39
CA ALA A 19 3.65 18.70 3.75
C ALA A 19 2.50 19.26 4.61
N CYS A 20 2.17 20.55 4.49
CA CYS A 20 1.05 21.15 5.24
C CYS A 20 -0.33 20.69 4.72
N VAL A 21 -0.47 20.52 3.40
CA VAL A 21 -1.73 20.06 2.78
C VAL A 21 -1.95 18.55 3.00
N SER A 22 -0.92 17.82 3.47
CA SER A 22 -1.05 16.42 3.90
C SER A 22 -1.94 16.22 5.13
N THR A 23 -2.59 17.26 5.66
CA THR A 23 -3.68 17.08 6.61
C THR A 23 -4.73 16.19 5.95
N PRO A 24 -4.90 14.93 6.39
CA PRO A 24 -5.84 14.04 5.75
C PRO A 24 -7.23 14.70 5.85
N PRO A 25 -8.03 14.69 4.77
CA PRO A 25 -9.40 15.16 4.85
C PRO A 25 -10.05 14.48 6.04
N VAL A 26 -10.77 15.27 6.86
CA VAL A 26 -11.47 14.83 8.09
C VAL A 26 -11.87 13.38 7.92
N GLN A 27 -11.24 12.51 8.71
CA GLN A 27 -11.50 11.08 8.66
C GLN A 27 -13.02 10.92 8.67
N VAL A 28 -13.55 10.37 7.58
CA VAL A 28 -14.95 9.92 7.51
C VAL A 28 -15.27 9.26 8.85
N PRO A 29 -16.46 9.50 9.46
CA PRO A 29 -16.79 8.98 10.78
C PRO A 29 -16.25 7.57 10.90
N CYS A 30 -15.41 7.30 11.91
CA CYS A 30 -14.71 6.03 12.07
C CYS A 30 -15.74 4.92 12.27
N VAL A 31 -16.37 4.51 11.17
CA VAL A 31 -17.21 3.35 11.07
C VAL A 31 -16.23 2.20 11.02
N LYS A 32 -16.36 1.29 11.99
CA LYS A 32 -15.62 0.04 12.01
C LYS A 32 -15.66 -0.53 10.59
N PRO A 33 -14.51 -0.70 9.91
CA PRO A 33 -14.49 -1.34 8.61
C PRO A 33 -15.14 -2.71 8.73
N PRO A 34 -15.90 -3.16 7.73
CA PRO A 34 -16.42 -4.52 7.72
C PRO A 34 -15.27 -5.51 7.90
N ALA A 35 -15.54 -6.65 8.55
CA ALA A 35 -14.53 -7.68 8.72
C ALA A 35 -13.97 -8.09 7.35
N PRO A 36 -12.64 -8.30 7.24
CA PRO A 36 -12.08 -8.79 5.99
C PRO A 36 -12.73 -10.13 5.63
N PRO A 37 -12.96 -10.40 4.33
CA PRO A 37 -13.47 -11.69 3.88
C PRO A 37 -12.63 -12.87 4.41
N ALA A 38 -13.29 -14.00 4.67
CA ALA A 38 -12.65 -15.19 5.23
C ALA A 38 -11.47 -15.71 4.39
N TRP A 39 -11.44 -15.45 3.08
CA TRP A 39 -10.36 -15.84 2.18
C TRP A 39 -9.04 -15.09 2.46
N ILE A 40 -9.09 -13.86 2.99
CA ILE A 40 -7.90 -13.06 3.33
C ILE A 40 -7.27 -13.55 4.63
N MET A 41 -8.08 -14.17 5.50
CA MET A 41 -7.61 -14.77 6.76
C MET A 41 -7.14 -16.22 6.58
N GLN A 42 -7.21 -16.78 5.36
CA GLN A 42 -6.65 -18.10 5.11
C GLN A 42 -5.12 -18.03 5.23
N PRO A 43 -4.50 -19.05 5.84
CA PRO A 43 -3.05 -19.17 5.81
C PRO A 43 -2.56 -19.25 4.37
N ALA A 44 -1.30 -18.85 4.14
CA ALA A 44 -0.67 -19.04 2.84
C ALA A 44 -0.74 -20.53 2.44
N PRO A 45 -1.01 -20.87 1.16
CA PRO A 45 -0.99 -22.24 0.69
C PRO A 45 0.35 -22.90 1.01
N ASP A 46 0.33 -24.13 1.49
CA ASP A 46 1.56 -24.86 1.78
C ASP A 46 2.09 -25.52 0.50
N TRP A 47 2.93 -24.76 -0.21
CA TRP A 47 3.59 -25.20 -1.44
C TRP A 47 4.49 -26.44 -1.27
N GLN A 48 4.66 -26.98 -0.06
CA GLN A 48 5.40 -28.21 0.21
C GLN A 48 4.51 -29.45 0.27
N THR A 49 3.19 -29.31 0.38
CA THR A 49 2.27 -30.44 0.39
C THR A 49 2.02 -30.93 -1.06
N PRO A 50 2.27 -32.21 -1.37
CA PRO A 50 2.08 -32.74 -2.73
C PRO A 50 0.68 -32.50 -3.29
N ALA A 51 -0.34 -32.66 -2.43
CA ALA A 51 -1.73 -32.44 -2.82
C ALA A 51 -1.98 -31.03 -3.36
N GLU A 52 -1.46 -29.96 -2.73
CA GLU A 52 -1.65 -28.58 -3.22
C GLU A 52 -0.89 -28.30 -4.52
N ARG A 53 0.25 -28.97 -4.75
CA ARG A 53 0.96 -28.87 -6.05
C ARG A 53 0.15 -29.49 -7.18
N ASP A 54 -0.46 -30.65 -6.94
CA ASP A 54 -1.24 -31.37 -7.96
C ASP A 54 -2.54 -30.63 -8.35
N TYR A 55 -3.12 -29.85 -7.42
CA TYR A 55 -4.29 -29.02 -7.73
C TYR A 55 -3.97 -27.79 -8.60
N ILE A 56 -2.77 -27.23 -8.50
CA ILE A 56 -2.36 -26.01 -9.23
C ILE A 56 -1.61 -26.34 -10.53
N HIS A 57 -0.91 -27.48 -10.57
CA HIS A 57 -0.25 -28.00 -11.76
C HIS A 57 -0.73 -29.44 -11.99
N PRO A 58 -1.73 -29.68 -12.87
CA PRO A 58 -2.06 -31.03 -13.26
C PRO A 58 -0.81 -31.65 -13.90
N SER A 59 -0.26 -32.68 -13.26
CA SER A 59 0.85 -33.45 -13.80
C SER A 59 0.42 -34.03 -15.14
N GLU A 60 1.01 -33.55 -16.24
CA GLU A 60 0.86 -34.14 -17.56
C GLU A 60 1.63 -35.46 -17.56
N SER A 61 0.99 -36.53 -17.06
CA SER A 61 1.49 -37.89 -17.22
C SER A 61 1.15 -38.37 -18.63
N GLY A 62 2.04 -38.08 -19.58
CA GLY A 62 2.14 -38.74 -20.88
C GLY A 62 3.01 -39.99 -20.82
#